data_AF-F4N335-F1
#
_entry.id   AF-F4N335-F1
#
_cell.length_a   1.000
_cell.length_b   1.000
_cell.length_c   1.000
_cell.angle_alpha   90.00
_cell.angle_beta   90.00
_cell.angle_gamma   90.00
#
_symmetry.space_group_name_H-M   'P 1'
#
loop_
_entity.id
_entity.type
_entity.pdbx_description
1 polymer ?
#
loop_
_entity_poly.entity_id
_entity_poly.type
_entity_poly.pdbx_seq_one_letter_code
_entity_poly.pdbx_strand_id
1 'polypeptide(L)'
;MLYTLYLMVKNSLPDLLRLQALPLQEAITEGFTLYHGILVYFIAIIVIFAAIDIPLSNYLFTKKMKMTKQEVKQEHKSNDGNPEIKARVRQLQRQFAMGQINKTVPNADVIITNPTHFSVALKYAPEKASAPYIIAKGKDDIALYIRTVAKNNDIEIVEFPPLARAIYHTTKVNQQVPAQLYRATAQVLTYVMQVKSWRSGLANKPVLNTHIGIPKEMQKFHDEK
;
A
#
# COMPACT_ATOMS: atom_id res chain seq x y z
N MET A 1 21.24 -53.26 0.00
CA MET A 1 20.13 -53.99 -0.65
C MET A 1 20.59 -54.92 -1.79
N LEU A 2 21.29 -54.43 -2.83
CA LEU A 2 21.68 -55.30 -3.96
C LEU A 2 22.57 -56.49 -3.54
N TYR A 3 23.52 -56.25 -2.63
CA TYR A 3 24.41 -57.29 -2.09
C TYR A 3 23.67 -58.36 -1.27
N THR A 4 22.71 -57.95 -0.43
CA THR A 4 21.91 -58.89 0.39
C THR A 4 20.97 -59.72 -0.49
N LEU A 5 20.42 -59.14 -1.55
CA LEU A 5 19.62 -59.85 -2.54
C LEU A 5 20.48 -60.87 -3.31
N TYR A 6 21.69 -60.49 -3.71
CA TYR A 6 22.62 -61.39 -4.37
C TYR A 6 22.98 -62.61 -3.51
N LEU A 7 23.30 -62.40 -2.23
CA LEU A 7 23.60 -63.50 -1.30
C LEU A 7 22.40 -64.44 -1.09
N MET A 8 21.20 -63.87 -0.99
CA MET A 8 19.97 -64.63 -0.85
C MET A 8 19.74 -65.56 -2.06
N VAL A 9 19.81 -65.02 -3.28
CA VAL A 9 19.64 -65.81 -4.52
C VAL A 9 20.71 -66.89 -4.63
N LYS A 10 21.97 -66.55 -4.31
CA LYS A 10 23.08 -67.51 -4.33
C LYS A 10 22.85 -68.67 -3.35
N ASN A 11 22.31 -68.38 -2.16
CA ASN A 11 22.07 -69.37 -1.12
C ASN A 11 20.85 -70.25 -1.41
N SER A 12 19.82 -69.72 -2.09
CA SER A 12 18.62 -70.49 -2.47
C SER A 12 18.78 -71.30 -3.76
N LEU A 13 19.84 -71.06 -4.54
CA LEU A 13 20.08 -71.73 -5.82
C LEU A 13 20.21 -73.26 -5.71
N PRO A 14 20.94 -73.83 -4.74
CA PRO A 14 21.07 -75.29 -4.61
C PRO A 14 19.74 -75.97 -4.29
N ASP A 15 18.92 -75.36 -3.45
CA ASP A 15 17.59 -75.87 -3.07
C ASP A 15 16.62 -75.83 -4.26
N LEU A 16 16.69 -74.77 -5.07
CA LEU A 16 15.93 -74.66 -6.32
C LEU A 16 16.33 -75.74 -7.34
N LEU A 17 17.63 -76.03 -7.47
CA LEU A 17 18.11 -77.09 -8.36
C LEU A 17 17.70 -78.49 -7.88
N ARG A 18 17.58 -78.68 -6.56
CA ARG A 18 17.12 -79.95 -5.95
C ARG A 18 15.66 -80.26 -6.26
N LEU A 19 14.79 -79.25 -6.42
CA LEU A 19 13.38 -79.44 -6.77
C LEU A 19 13.19 -80.18 -8.10
N GLN A 20 14.14 -80.08 -9.04
CA GLN A 20 14.07 -80.76 -10.32
C GLN A 20 14.15 -82.30 -10.19
N ALA A 21 14.76 -82.79 -9.12
CA ALA A 21 14.97 -84.23 -8.90
C ALA A 21 13.84 -84.89 -8.08
N LEU A 22 12.85 -84.12 -7.60
CA LEU A 22 11.78 -84.62 -6.74
C LEU A 22 10.52 -85.04 -7.53
N PRO A 23 9.71 -85.98 -7.01
CA PRO A 23 8.38 -86.26 -7.55
C PRO A 23 7.49 -85.02 -7.53
N LEU A 24 6.59 -84.90 -8.52
CA LEU A 24 5.79 -83.68 -8.77
C LEU A 24 5.06 -83.15 -7.51
N GLN A 25 4.48 -84.03 -6.71
CA GLN A 25 3.71 -83.62 -5.53
C GLN A 25 4.62 -83.03 -4.44
N GLU A 26 5.78 -83.65 -4.20
CA GLU A 26 6.78 -83.16 -3.23
C GLU A 26 7.45 -81.87 -3.72
N ALA A 27 7.75 -81.79 -5.01
CA ALA A 27 8.33 -80.60 -5.64
C ALA A 27 7.41 -79.37 -5.52
N ILE A 28 6.08 -79.55 -5.63
CA ILE A 28 5.11 -78.47 -5.43
C ILE A 28 5.14 -77.99 -3.98
N THR A 29 5.06 -78.90 -3.01
CA THR A 29 5.04 -78.53 -1.59
C THR A 29 6.34 -77.87 -1.14
N GLU A 30 7.50 -78.45 -1.49
CA GLU A 30 8.80 -77.86 -1.15
C GLU A 30 9.01 -76.52 -1.88
N GLY A 31 8.60 -76.43 -3.15
CA GLY A 31 8.66 -75.19 -3.92
C GLY A 31 7.85 -74.05 -3.29
N PHE A 32 6.64 -74.31 -2.80
CA PHE A 32 5.83 -73.32 -2.10
C PHE A 32 6.45 -72.87 -0.78
N THR A 33 7.01 -73.80 0.01
CA THR A 33 7.68 -73.45 1.28
C THR A 33 8.92 -72.59 1.05
N LEU A 34 9.72 -72.93 0.03
CA LEU A 34 10.90 -72.18 -0.35
C LEU A 34 10.54 -70.79 -0.89
N TYR A 35 9.52 -70.70 -1.75
CA TYR A 35 9.00 -69.42 -2.25
C TYR A 35 8.53 -68.52 -1.10
N HIS A 36 7.77 -69.07 -0.15
CA HIS A 36 7.29 -68.32 1.00
C HIS A 36 8.44 -67.78 1.86
N GLY A 37 9.46 -68.60 2.14
CA GLY A 37 10.65 -68.16 2.88
C GLY A 37 11.42 -67.04 2.19
N ILE A 38 11.59 -67.16 0.87
CA ILE A 38 12.21 -66.12 0.03
C ILE A 38 11.40 -64.82 0.10
N LEU A 39 10.09 -64.89 -0.06
CA LEU A 39 9.21 -63.72 -0.03
C LEU A 39 9.26 -63.00 1.32
N VAL A 40 9.16 -63.74 2.43
CA VAL A 40 9.22 -63.19 3.79
C VAL A 40 10.57 -62.51 4.04
N TYR A 41 11.67 -63.15 3.65
CA TYR A 41 13.00 -62.59 3.81
C TYR A 41 13.19 -61.30 2.99
N PHE A 42 12.69 -61.26 1.76
CA PHE A 42 12.73 -60.07 0.91
C PHE A 42 11.94 -58.90 1.50
N ILE A 43 10.71 -59.17 1.97
CA ILE A 43 9.87 -58.16 2.65
C ILE A 43 10.57 -57.66 3.91
N ALA A 44 11.13 -58.55 4.72
CA ALA A 44 11.83 -58.18 5.96
C ALA A 44 13.01 -57.24 5.69
N ILE A 45 13.81 -57.51 4.65
CA ILE A 45 14.90 -56.62 4.23
C ILE A 45 14.37 -55.23 3.86
N ILE A 46 13.34 -55.15 3.02
CA ILE A 46 12.76 -53.85 2.61
C ILE A 46 12.29 -53.07 3.84
N VAL A 47 11.59 -53.73 4.76
CA VAL A 47 11.10 -53.10 5.99
C VAL A 47 12.26 -52.58 6.85
N ILE A 48 13.34 -53.35 7.01
CA ILE A 48 14.53 -52.93 7.77
C ILE A 48 15.18 -51.70 7.14
N PHE A 49 15.37 -51.67 5.82
CA PHE A 49 15.96 -50.52 5.14
C PHE A 49 15.04 -49.29 5.22
N ALA A 50 13.73 -49.46 5.00
CA ALA A 50 12.76 -48.37 5.11
C ALA A 50 12.70 -47.77 6.52
N ALA A 51 12.84 -48.60 7.56
CA ALA A 51 12.87 -48.14 8.95
C ALA A 51 14.06 -47.21 9.25
N ILE A 52 15.16 -47.32 8.49
CA ILE A 52 16.35 -46.47 8.62
C ILE A 52 16.20 -45.20 7.74
N ASP A 53 15.73 -45.35 6.51
CA ASP A 53 15.70 -44.23 5.53
C ASP A 53 14.65 -43.16 5.87
N ILE A 54 13.47 -43.56 6.34
CA ILE A 54 12.36 -42.64 6.67
C ILE A 54 12.74 -41.58 7.73
N PRO A 55 13.27 -41.93 8.91
CA PRO A 55 13.61 -40.94 9.94
C PRO A 55 14.71 -39.99 9.49
N LEU A 56 15.71 -40.47 8.73
CA LEU A 56 16.79 -39.64 8.20
C LEU A 56 16.26 -38.63 7.18
N SER A 57 15.40 -39.07 6.25
CA SER A 57 14.77 -38.19 5.26
C SER A 57 13.96 -37.09 5.92
N ASN A 58 13.11 -37.43 6.90
CA ASN A 58 12.31 -36.46 7.64
C ASN A 58 13.19 -35.45 8.40
N TYR A 59 14.27 -35.91 9.03
CA TYR A 59 15.22 -35.02 9.71
C TYR A 59 15.89 -34.05 8.74
N LEU A 60 16.38 -34.54 7.60
CA LEU A 60 17.05 -33.72 6.59
C LEU A 60 16.09 -32.73 5.94
N PHE A 61 14.87 -33.15 5.63
CA PHE A 61 13.82 -32.28 5.07
C PHE A 61 13.47 -31.16 6.05
N THR A 62 13.21 -31.50 7.32
CA THR A 62 12.92 -30.52 8.37
C THR A 62 14.09 -29.57 8.58
N LYS A 63 15.33 -30.05 8.50
CA LYS A 63 16.54 -29.22 8.62
C LYS A 63 16.69 -28.25 7.44
N LYS A 64 16.38 -28.68 6.21
CA LYS A 64 16.42 -27.83 5.01
C LYS A 64 15.33 -26.75 5.01
N MET A 65 14.17 -27.02 5.60
CA MET A 65 13.07 -26.03 5.70
C MET A 65 13.25 -25.01 6.83
N LYS A 66 14.29 -25.13 7.66
CA LYS A 66 14.59 -24.13 8.69
C LYS A 66 15.24 -22.92 8.03
N MET A 67 14.56 -21.79 8.07
CA MET A 67 15.16 -20.51 7.72
C MET A 67 16.29 -20.16 8.69
N THR A 68 17.35 -19.57 8.16
CA THR A 68 18.43 -19.01 8.97
C THR A 68 17.96 -17.70 9.64
N LYS A 69 18.61 -17.32 10.75
CA LYS A 69 18.34 -16.02 11.40
C LYS A 69 18.56 -14.83 10.45
N GLN A 70 19.41 -14.99 9.45
CA GLN A 70 19.66 -13.98 8.42
C GLN A 70 18.49 -13.90 7.43
N GLU A 71 17.97 -15.03 6.95
CA GLU A 71 16.81 -15.10 6.05
C GLU A 71 15.55 -14.52 6.72
N VAL A 72 15.27 -14.88 7.98
CA VAL A 72 14.14 -14.32 8.73
C VAL A 72 14.24 -12.79 8.84
N LYS A 73 15.45 -12.26 9.12
CA LYS A 73 15.67 -10.81 9.19
C LYS A 73 15.51 -10.12 7.84
N GLN A 74 15.85 -10.80 6.73
CA GLN A 74 15.67 -10.30 5.37
C GLN A 74 14.22 -10.34 4.91
N GLU A 75 13.47 -11.38 5.27
CA GLU A 75 12.02 -11.47 5.06
C GLU A 75 11.30 -10.34 5.80
N HIS A 76 11.62 -10.09 7.07
CA HIS A 76 11.03 -8.98 7.82
C HIS A 76 11.29 -7.61 7.17
N LYS A 77 12.49 -7.39 6.62
CA LYS A 77 12.79 -6.16 5.85
C LYS A 77 12.02 -6.06 4.54
N SER A 78 11.71 -7.19 3.90
CA SER A 78 11.01 -7.24 2.61
C SER A 78 9.48 -7.16 2.76
N ASN A 79 8.91 -7.78 3.80
CA ASN A 79 7.45 -7.83 4.02
C ASN A 79 6.89 -6.50 4.57
N ASP A 80 7.59 -5.86 5.51
CA ASP A 80 7.13 -4.57 6.08
C ASP A 80 7.59 -3.36 5.24
N GLY A 81 8.49 -3.60 4.27
CA GLY A 81 9.18 -2.58 3.48
C GLY A 81 10.21 -1.80 4.31
N ASN A 82 11.32 -1.38 3.71
CA ASN A 82 12.30 -0.56 4.42
C ASN A 82 11.64 0.77 4.85
N PRO A 83 11.53 1.07 6.16
CA PRO A 83 10.94 2.31 6.65
C PRO A 83 11.64 3.55 6.08
N GLU A 84 12.94 3.48 5.81
CA GLU A 84 13.72 4.55 5.17
C GLU A 84 13.23 4.82 3.74
N ILE A 85 12.93 3.76 2.98
CA ILE A 85 12.39 3.89 1.62
C ILE A 85 10.98 4.50 1.69
N LYS A 86 10.13 4.03 2.60
CA LYS A 86 8.78 4.59 2.80
C LYS A 86 8.81 6.05 3.23
N ALA A 87 9.77 6.44 4.08
CA ALA A 87 9.99 7.82 4.49
C ALA A 87 10.51 8.66 3.32
N ARG A 88 11.46 8.14 2.53
CA ARG A 88 12.01 8.80 1.34
C ARG A 88 10.94 9.04 0.28
N VAL A 89 10.09 8.07 0.01
CA VAL A 89 8.96 8.21 -0.93
C VAL A 89 8.01 9.30 -0.46
N ARG A 90 7.62 9.30 0.83
CA ARG A 90 6.77 10.36 1.40
C ARG A 90 7.43 11.74 1.33
N GLN A 91 8.73 11.83 1.57
CA GLN A 91 9.51 13.07 1.44
C GLN A 91 9.48 13.59 0.00
N LEU A 92 9.74 12.73 -0.99
CA LEU A 92 9.69 13.09 -2.40
C LEU A 92 8.29 13.54 -2.82
N GLN A 93 7.24 12.82 -2.42
CA GLN A 93 5.85 13.23 -2.68
C GLN A 93 5.54 14.63 -2.12
N ARG A 94 6.00 14.93 -0.90
CA ARG A 94 5.86 16.26 -0.30
C ARG A 94 6.61 17.33 -1.11
N GLN A 95 7.84 17.03 -1.55
CA GLN A 95 8.63 17.95 -2.37
C GLN A 95 7.96 18.24 -3.72
N PHE A 96 7.41 17.23 -4.40
CA PHE A 96 6.66 17.42 -5.65
C PHE A 96 5.41 18.29 -5.43
N ALA A 97 4.64 18.02 -4.38
CA ALA A 97 3.46 18.83 -4.04
C ALA A 97 3.84 20.30 -3.77
N MET A 98 4.91 20.53 -3.01
CA MET A 98 5.43 21.89 -2.75
C MET A 98 5.90 22.57 -4.04
N GLY A 99 6.59 21.85 -4.92
CA GLY A 99 7.01 22.35 -6.23
C GLY A 99 5.83 22.81 -7.09
N GLN A 100 4.73 22.06 -7.10
CA GLN A 100 3.52 22.45 -7.83
C GLN A 100 2.86 23.69 -7.21
N ILE A 101 2.81 23.78 -5.87
CA ILE A 101 2.27 24.93 -5.15
C ILE A 101 3.05 26.20 -5.48
N ASN A 102 4.38 26.15 -5.50
CA ASN A 102 5.22 27.31 -5.87
C ASN A 102 4.93 27.84 -7.27
N LYS A 103 4.60 26.96 -8.22
CA LYS A 103 4.24 27.38 -9.59
C LYS A 103 2.82 27.91 -9.68
N THR A 104 1.92 27.35 -8.88
CA THR A 104 0.48 27.58 -9.06
C THR A 104 -0.05 28.72 -8.21
N VAL A 105 0.34 28.82 -6.94
CA VAL A 105 -0.15 29.82 -5.98
C VAL A 105 0.12 31.28 -6.40
N PRO A 106 1.27 31.64 -7.01
CA PRO A 106 1.48 33.01 -7.49
C PRO A 106 0.45 33.47 -8.53
N ASN A 107 -0.24 32.54 -9.18
CA ASN A 107 -1.29 32.83 -10.15
C ASN A 107 -2.69 32.95 -9.52
N ALA A 108 -2.82 32.84 -8.20
CA ALA A 108 -4.09 32.95 -7.48
C ALA A 108 -4.53 34.41 -7.35
N ASP A 109 -5.85 34.63 -7.35
CA ASP A 109 -6.41 35.95 -7.06
C ASP A 109 -6.59 36.16 -5.55
N VAL A 110 -6.88 35.08 -4.82
CA VAL A 110 -7.09 35.09 -3.37
C VAL A 110 -6.80 33.72 -2.76
N ILE A 111 -6.28 33.72 -1.53
CA ILE A 111 -6.24 32.54 -0.66
C ILE A 111 -7.30 32.67 0.42
N ILE A 112 -8.17 31.66 0.55
CA ILE A 112 -9.11 31.55 1.67
C ILE A 112 -8.55 30.55 2.67
N THR A 113 -8.43 30.93 3.94
CA THR A 113 -7.85 30.08 4.98
C THR A 113 -8.77 29.86 6.17
N ASN A 114 -8.66 28.66 6.74
CA ASN A 114 -8.94 28.33 8.12
C ASN A 114 -7.56 28.20 8.81
N PRO A 115 -7.16 29.14 9.68
CA PRO A 115 -5.77 29.32 10.11
C PRO A 115 -5.07 28.03 10.57
N THR A 116 -5.78 27.16 11.27
CA THR A 116 -5.22 25.94 11.86
C THR A 116 -5.33 24.70 10.97
N HIS A 117 -6.10 24.72 9.88
CA HIS A 117 -6.42 23.48 9.15
C HIS A 117 -6.34 23.58 7.63
N PHE A 118 -6.89 24.61 6.99
CA PHE A 118 -7.10 24.59 5.54
C PHE A 118 -6.65 25.89 4.87
N SER A 119 -6.11 25.76 3.65
CA SER A 119 -5.87 26.89 2.76
C SER A 119 -6.29 26.48 1.35
N VAL A 120 -7.08 27.32 0.70
CA VAL A 120 -7.55 27.13 -0.67
C VAL A 120 -7.20 28.35 -1.51
N ALA A 121 -6.50 28.14 -2.62
CA ALA A 121 -6.16 29.15 -3.60
C ALA A 121 -7.20 29.16 -4.73
N LEU A 122 -7.83 30.32 -4.94
CA LEU A 122 -8.83 30.52 -5.97
C LEU A 122 -8.28 31.40 -7.09
N LYS A 123 -8.73 31.10 -8.30
CA LYS A 123 -8.53 31.92 -9.48
C LYS A 123 -9.87 32.19 -10.15
N TYR A 124 -10.06 33.43 -10.59
CA TYR A 124 -11.21 33.87 -11.35
C TYR A 124 -10.73 34.44 -12.67
N ALA A 125 -10.99 33.71 -13.75
CA ALA A 125 -10.69 34.12 -15.12
C ALA A 125 -12.01 34.13 -15.90
N PRO A 126 -12.72 35.28 -15.98
CA PRO A 126 -14.05 35.34 -16.61
C PRO A 126 -14.04 34.94 -18.08
N GLU A 127 -12.90 35.11 -18.77
CA GLU A 127 -12.71 34.66 -20.16
C GLU A 127 -12.64 33.13 -20.31
N LYS A 128 -12.32 32.41 -19.23
CA LYS A 128 -12.06 30.95 -19.26
C LYS A 128 -13.13 30.14 -18.53
N ALA A 129 -13.77 30.72 -17.53
CA ALA A 129 -14.72 30.01 -16.68
C ALA A 129 -15.82 30.94 -16.17
N SER A 130 -17.05 30.43 -16.17
CA SER A 130 -18.23 31.13 -15.63
C SER A 130 -18.19 31.29 -14.10
N ALA A 131 -17.30 30.57 -13.42
CA ALA A 131 -17.13 30.63 -11.98
C ALA A 131 -15.66 30.54 -11.57
N PRO A 132 -15.29 31.06 -10.39
CA PRO A 132 -13.97 30.86 -9.82
C PRO A 132 -13.66 29.37 -9.66
N TYR A 133 -12.40 29.00 -9.86
CA TYR A 133 -11.92 27.63 -9.74
C TYR A 133 -10.72 27.52 -8.81
N ILE A 134 -10.52 26.34 -8.24
CA ILE A 134 -9.41 26.08 -7.32
C ILE A 134 -8.16 25.80 -8.14
N ILE A 135 -7.05 26.44 -7.79
CA ILE A 135 -5.75 26.15 -8.40
C ILE A 135 -4.82 25.41 -7.43
N ALA A 136 -5.01 25.56 -6.12
CA ALA A 136 -4.30 24.79 -5.11
C ALA A 136 -5.18 24.66 -3.86
N LYS A 137 -5.07 23.54 -3.14
CA LYS A 137 -5.64 23.39 -1.79
C LYS A 137 -4.77 22.49 -0.94
N GLY A 138 -4.76 22.74 0.37
CA GLY A 138 -3.95 21.97 1.32
C GLY A 138 -4.59 21.90 2.70
N LYS A 139 -4.18 20.88 3.45
CA LYS A 139 -4.46 20.71 4.89
C LYS A 139 -3.16 20.83 5.69
N ASP A 140 -3.23 21.32 6.93
CA ASP A 140 -2.15 21.37 7.92
C ASP A 140 -0.84 21.96 7.34
N ASP A 141 0.24 21.18 7.27
CA ASP A 141 1.55 21.59 6.73
C ASP A 141 1.46 22.20 5.32
N ILE A 142 0.64 21.62 4.45
CA ILE A 142 0.47 22.11 3.07
C ILE A 142 -0.32 23.42 3.10
N ALA A 143 -1.31 23.54 3.98
CA ALA A 143 -2.07 24.78 4.15
C ALA A 143 -1.18 25.93 4.64
N LEU A 144 -0.26 25.64 5.58
CA LEU A 144 0.74 26.59 6.04
C LEU A 144 1.67 27.00 4.90
N TYR A 145 2.16 26.04 4.12
CA TYR A 145 3.04 26.31 2.99
C TYR A 145 2.38 27.20 1.92
N ILE A 146 1.11 26.95 1.58
CA ILE A 146 0.34 27.82 0.65
C ILE A 146 0.31 29.27 1.16
N ARG A 147 0.08 29.49 2.47
CA ARG A 147 0.10 30.83 3.05
C ARG A 147 1.47 31.47 2.97
N THR A 148 2.54 30.72 3.22
CA THR A 148 3.91 31.22 3.08
C THR A 148 4.20 31.66 1.66
N VAL A 149 3.87 30.84 0.66
CA VAL A 149 4.06 31.18 -0.75
C VAL A 149 3.21 32.39 -1.14
N ALA A 150 1.96 32.46 -0.68
CA ALA A 150 1.08 33.59 -0.92
C ALA A 150 1.63 34.90 -0.35
N LYS A 151 2.13 34.89 0.89
CA LYS A 151 2.79 36.06 1.51
C LYS A 151 4.01 36.51 0.71
N ASN A 152 4.82 35.57 0.22
CA ASN A 152 6.02 35.89 -0.56
C ASN A 152 5.73 36.43 -1.97
N ASN A 153 4.49 36.29 -2.46
CA ASN A 153 4.05 36.75 -3.78
C ASN A 153 2.94 37.80 -3.68
N ASP A 154 2.76 38.43 -2.52
CA ASP A 154 1.76 39.48 -2.27
C ASP A 154 0.31 39.09 -2.64
N ILE A 155 -0.02 37.80 -2.49
CA ILE A 155 -1.38 37.30 -2.71
C ILE A 155 -2.19 37.49 -1.43
N GLU A 156 -3.37 38.09 -1.58
CA GLU A 156 -4.24 38.38 -0.44
C GLU A 156 -4.73 37.10 0.25
N ILE A 157 -4.56 37.04 1.57
CA ILE A 157 -5.03 35.93 2.41
C ILE A 157 -6.24 36.42 3.21
N VAL A 158 -7.37 35.77 2.98
CA VAL A 158 -8.64 36.05 3.64
C VAL A 158 -8.97 34.93 4.61
N GLU A 159 -9.12 35.27 5.88
CA GLU A 159 -9.58 34.34 6.89
C GLU A 159 -11.11 34.21 6.81
N PHE A 160 -11.57 33.03 6.38
CA PHE A 160 -13.00 32.71 6.37
C PHE A 160 -13.17 31.20 6.60
N PRO A 161 -13.06 30.73 7.86
CA PRO A 161 -12.93 29.31 8.17
C PRO A 161 -14.09 28.42 7.65
N PRO A 162 -15.38 28.81 7.79
CA PRO A 162 -16.50 28.07 7.21
C PRO A 162 -16.39 27.88 5.69
N LEU A 163 -16.02 28.94 4.96
CA LEU A 163 -15.90 28.90 3.50
C LEU A 163 -14.68 28.09 3.06
N ALA A 164 -13.53 28.26 3.72
CA ALA A 164 -12.32 27.50 3.43
C ALA A 164 -12.57 25.99 3.56
N ARG A 165 -13.28 25.59 4.62
CA ARG A 165 -13.63 24.19 4.87
C ARG A 165 -14.60 23.66 3.83
N ALA A 166 -15.70 24.37 3.58
CA ALA A 166 -16.69 23.97 2.57
C ALA A 166 -16.02 23.76 1.20
N ILE A 167 -15.25 24.74 0.73
CA ILE A 167 -14.54 24.66 -0.56
C ILE A 167 -13.52 23.50 -0.57
N TYR A 168 -12.78 23.29 0.52
CA TYR A 168 -11.79 22.22 0.60
C TYR A 168 -12.42 20.82 0.41
N HIS A 169 -13.57 20.56 1.03
CA HIS A 169 -14.24 19.27 0.96
C HIS A 169 -15.05 19.07 -0.32
N THR A 170 -15.66 20.13 -0.87
CA THR A 170 -16.62 19.96 -1.97
C THR A 170 -16.01 20.06 -3.37
N THR A 171 -14.77 20.53 -3.49
CA THR A 171 -14.21 20.95 -4.79
C THR A 171 -12.77 20.48 -4.94
N LYS A 172 -12.41 19.89 -6.10
CA LYS A 172 -11.04 19.44 -6.40
C LYS A 172 -10.19 20.56 -7.02
N VAL A 173 -8.88 20.37 -7.07
CA VAL A 173 -7.98 21.27 -7.81
C VAL A 173 -8.36 21.24 -9.29
N ASN A 174 -8.30 22.39 -9.97
CA ASN A 174 -8.76 22.66 -11.33
C ASN A 174 -10.26 22.49 -11.55
N GLN A 175 -11.07 22.45 -10.48
CA GLN A 175 -12.52 22.39 -10.56
C GLN A 175 -13.13 23.74 -10.15
N GLN A 176 -14.22 24.12 -10.83
CA GLN A 176 -15.01 25.28 -10.46
C GLN A 176 -15.69 25.07 -9.10
N VAL A 177 -15.83 26.16 -8.35
CA VAL A 177 -16.58 26.16 -7.09
C VAL A 177 -18.04 25.74 -7.36
N PRO A 178 -18.72 25.02 -6.44
CA PRO A 178 -20.13 24.70 -6.57
C PRO A 178 -21.02 25.94 -6.47
N ALA A 179 -22.15 25.92 -7.17
CA ALA A 179 -23.10 27.04 -7.20
C ALA A 179 -23.56 27.49 -5.80
N GLN A 180 -23.67 26.55 -4.86
CA GLN A 180 -24.06 26.81 -3.48
C GLN A 180 -23.08 27.76 -2.74
N LEU A 181 -21.83 27.84 -3.18
CA LEU A 181 -20.79 28.67 -2.57
C LEU A 181 -20.49 29.95 -3.36
N TYR A 182 -21.11 30.15 -4.53
CA TYR A 182 -20.83 31.30 -5.41
C TYR A 182 -20.98 32.65 -4.73
N ARG A 183 -22.06 32.84 -3.97
CA ARG A 183 -22.30 34.11 -3.28
C ARG A 183 -21.17 34.46 -2.31
N ALA A 184 -20.78 33.49 -1.48
CA ALA A 184 -19.72 33.68 -0.50
C ALA A 184 -18.35 33.88 -1.18
N THR A 185 -18.06 33.12 -2.23
CA THR A 185 -16.83 33.27 -3.01
C THR A 185 -16.75 34.60 -3.74
N ALA A 186 -17.84 35.04 -4.38
CA ALA A 186 -17.91 36.33 -5.07
C ALA A 186 -17.65 37.48 -4.10
N GLN A 187 -18.23 37.43 -2.90
CA GLN A 187 -18.02 38.47 -1.89
C GLN A 187 -16.57 38.54 -1.40
N VAL A 188 -15.89 37.39 -1.28
CA VAL A 188 -14.45 37.36 -0.99
C VAL A 188 -13.65 38.01 -2.11
N LEU A 189 -13.94 37.69 -3.37
CA LEU A 189 -13.25 38.28 -4.53
C LEU A 189 -13.48 39.80 -4.59
N THR A 190 -14.73 40.26 -4.40
CA THR A 190 -15.05 41.69 -4.34
C THR A 190 -14.31 42.37 -3.20
N TYR A 191 -14.24 41.77 -2.02
CA TYR A 191 -13.47 42.30 -0.90
C TYR A 191 -11.98 42.45 -1.25
N VAL A 192 -11.37 41.44 -1.86
CA VAL A 192 -9.96 41.53 -2.30
C VAL A 192 -9.76 42.64 -3.32
N MET A 193 -10.68 42.83 -4.26
CA MET A 193 -10.64 43.95 -5.20
C MET A 193 -10.70 45.30 -4.47
N GLN A 194 -11.60 45.44 -3.50
CA GLN A 194 -11.70 46.66 -2.69
C GLN A 194 -10.44 46.90 -1.85
N VAL A 195 -9.81 45.85 -1.31
CA VAL A 195 -8.55 45.96 -0.56
C VAL A 195 -7.43 46.47 -1.47
N LYS A 196 -7.35 45.94 -2.70
CA LYS A 196 -6.39 46.42 -3.71
C LYS A 196 -6.64 47.90 -4.05
N SER A 197 -7.90 48.30 -4.27
CA SER A 197 -8.26 49.71 -4.54
C SER A 197 -7.96 50.65 -3.37
N TRP A 198 -8.20 50.21 -2.12
CA TRP A 198 -7.85 50.97 -0.92
C TRP A 198 -6.33 51.16 -0.79
N ARG A 199 -5.53 50.12 -1.03
CA ARG A 199 -4.06 50.21 -1.02
C ARG A 199 -3.51 51.18 -2.07
N SER A 200 -4.19 51.33 -3.21
CA SER A 200 -3.85 52.34 -4.23
C SER A 200 -4.34 53.76 -3.91
N GLY A 201 -4.96 54.00 -2.75
CA GLY A 201 -5.43 55.33 -2.32
C GLY A 201 -6.75 55.78 -2.94
N LEU A 202 -7.47 54.89 -3.62
CA LEU A 202 -8.68 55.21 -4.39
C LEU A 202 -10.00 55.01 -3.61
N ALA A 203 -9.95 54.44 -2.40
CA ALA A 203 -11.14 54.04 -1.64
C ALA A 203 -10.91 54.04 -0.13
N ASN A 204 -11.99 53.88 0.65
CA ASN A 204 -11.93 53.62 2.09
C ASN A 204 -11.60 52.15 2.39
N LYS A 205 -11.06 51.88 3.59
CA LYS A 205 -10.70 50.52 4.03
C LYS A 205 -11.95 49.61 4.05
N PRO A 206 -11.99 48.53 3.26
CA PRO A 206 -13.15 47.64 3.23
C PRO A 206 -13.18 46.71 4.46
N VAL A 207 -14.37 46.21 4.77
CA VAL A 207 -14.59 45.19 5.81
C VAL A 207 -15.30 44.00 5.17
N LEU A 208 -14.72 42.81 5.30
CA LEU A 208 -15.38 41.58 4.84
C LEU A 208 -16.47 41.18 5.84
N ASN A 209 -17.70 41.01 5.36
CA ASN A 209 -18.74 40.36 6.15
C ASN A 209 -18.55 38.84 6.09
N THR A 210 -18.08 38.25 7.18
CA THR A 210 -17.87 36.80 7.31
C THR A 210 -19.11 36.03 7.79
N HIS A 211 -20.23 36.71 8.08
CA HIS A 211 -21.47 36.13 8.60
C HIS A 211 -22.48 35.75 7.50
N ILE A 212 -22.03 35.64 6.25
CA ILE A 212 -22.91 35.27 5.13
C ILE A 212 -23.35 33.82 5.31
N GLY A 213 -24.65 33.57 5.16
CA GLY A 213 -25.23 32.23 5.26
C GLY A 213 -24.67 31.28 4.21
N ILE A 214 -23.74 30.41 4.60
CA ILE A 214 -23.40 29.19 3.85
C ILE A 214 -24.57 28.20 4.07
N PRO A 215 -25.13 27.56 3.03
CA PRO A 215 -26.21 26.57 3.23
C PRO A 215 -25.80 25.49 4.24
N LYS A 216 -26.72 25.12 5.16
CA LYS A 216 -26.43 24.20 6.29
C LYS A 216 -25.82 22.86 5.84
N GLU A 217 -26.15 22.40 4.64
CA GLU A 217 -25.60 21.17 4.04
C GLU A 217 -24.09 21.24 3.82
N MET A 218 -23.59 22.39 3.36
CA MET A 218 -22.16 22.65 3.15
C MET A 218 -21.44 22.99 4.46
N GLN A 219 -22.21 23.34 5.50
CA GLN A 219 -21.69 23.48 6.85
C GLN A 219 -21.49 22.13 7.55
N LYS A 220 -22.14 21.03 7.13
CA LYS A 220 -21.97 19.71 7.80
C LYS A 220 -20.53 19.18 7.82
N PHE A 221 -19.69 19.66 6.91
CA PHE A 221 -18.25 19.38 6.95
C PHE A 221 -17.55 20.05 8.16
N HIS A 222 -18.24 20.77 9.05
CA HIS A 222 -17.71 21.34 10.29
C HIS A 222 -17.20 20.27 11.28
N ASP A 223 -17.76 19.06 11.24
CA ASP A 223 -17.74 18.12 12.37
C ASP A 223 -16.88 16.86 12.18
N GLU A 224 -16.21 16.67 11.04
CA GLU A 224 -15.31 15.53 10.85
C GLU A 224 -13.94 15.81 11.48
N LYS A 225 -13.72 15.21 12.67
CA LYS A 225 -12.43 15.15 13.39
C LYS A 225 -11.40 14.29 12.66
#